data_AF-A0ABD3Q2N2-F1
#
_entry.id   AF-A0ABD3Q2N2-F1
#
_cell.length_a   1.000
_cell.length_b   1.000
_cell.length_c   1.000
_cell.angle_alpha   90.00
_cell.angle_beta   90.00
_cell.angle_gamma   90.00
#
_symmetry.space_group_name_H-M   'P 1'
#
loop_
_entity.id
_entity.type
_entity.pdbx_description
1 polymer ?
#
loop_
_entity_poly.entity_id
_entity_poly.type
_entity_poly.pdbx_seq_one_letter_code
_entity_poly.pdbx_strand_id
1 'polypeptide(L)'
;MGSMDSYRKKSSSDAKAILESGISTLDALTSALAAMPYKGITGLSQAESAFVAMIGGGDVEKSNDVVDAAYKVTRDALAMGSEHTRTLERFVGLHIPQMGGSKFNSCFNLSRGVQDGNNFGVTVQMMFSKLLKDERDKIEKALSDSSKYYSSRADAIDKFSHLPKTSVTETKSTSKSTATGGKDGDENKEAASSSTEEKTSTSDGGKINSHRVKALAALDAQFYVDLVSALQSMMDGYVVILDNLEKNWDKLENPRGKEYGGYGSGGRSMVY
;
A
#
# COMPACT_ATOMS: atom_id res chain seq x y z
N MET A 1 36.36 -9.46 4.43
CA MET A 1 35.52 -9.08 5.59
C MET A 1 34.98 -7.67 5.32
N GLY A 2 33.67 -7.52 5.11
CA GLY A 2 33.07 -6.20 4.85
C GLY A 2 33.00 -5.38 6.13
N SER A 3 33.69 -4.23 6.16
CA SER A 3 33.56 -3.25 7.25
C SER A 3 32.14 -2.65 7.25
N MET A 4 31.62 -2.24 8.40
CA MET A 4 30.41 -1.40 8.48
C MET A 4 30.51 -0.13 7.62
N ASP A 5 31.73 0.29 7.28
CA ASP A 5 31.97 1.42 6.38
C ASP A 5 31.53 1.15 4.93
N SER A 6 31.59 -0.11 4.46
CA SER A 6 31.04 -0.44 3.14
C SER A 6 29.52 -0.33 3.12
N TYR A 7 28.86 -0.66 4.22
CA TYR A 7 27.41 -0.47 4.37
C TYR A 7 27.02 1.01 4.47
N ARG A 8 27.80 1.84 5.17
CA ARG A 8 27.62 3.31 5.19
C ARG A 8 27.69 3.91 3.79
N LYS A 9 28.77 3.62 3.05
CA LYS A 9 28.93 4.10 1.66
C LYS A 9 27.80 3.63 0.76
N LYS A 10 27.37 2.37 0.89
CA LYS A 10 26.21 1.85 0.15
C LYS A 10 24.94 2.63 0.49
N SER A 11 24.67 2.87 1.76
CA SER A 11 23.47 3.62 2.18
C SER A 11 23.45 5.06 1.65
N SER A 12 24.61 5.74 1.56
CA SER A 12 24.71 7.05 0.90
C SER A 12 24.41 6.96 -0.58
N SER A 13 24.93 5.93 -1.26
CA SER A 13 24.65 5.69 -2.69
C SER A 13 23.16 5.43 -2.93
N ASP A 14 22.53 4.60 -2.10
CA ASP A 14 21.11 4.26 -2.21
C ASP A 14 20.23 5.51 -1.98
N ALA A 15 20.56 6.32 -0.96
CA ALA A 15 19.86 7.59 -0.70
C ALA A 15 20.02 8.60 -1.85
N LYS A 16 21.21 8.65 -2.47
CA LYS A 16 21.47 9.53 -3.62
C LYS A 16 20.70 9.08 -4.86
N ALA A 17 20.61 7.78 -5.11
CA ALA A 17 19.82 7.24 -6.21
C ALA A 17 18.34 7.60 -6.09
N ILE A 18 17.80 7.59 -4.86
CA ILE A 18 16.42 8.06 -4.58
C ILE A 18 16.28 9.55 -4.92
N LEU A 19 17.25 10.38 -4.53
CA LEU A 19 17.23 11.80 -4.84
C LEU A 19 17.30 12.06 -6.36
N GLU A 20 18.18 11.37 -7.08
CA GLU A 20 18.39 11.51 -8.52
C GLU A 20 17.16 11.06 -9.34
N SER A 21 16.47 10.02 -8.90
CA SER A 21 15.23 9.52 -9.53
C SER A 21 13.95 10.21 -9.04
N GLY A 22 14.03 10.96 -7.94
CA GLY A 22 12.88 11.50 -7.22
C GLY A 22 11.97 12.38 -8.05
N ILE A 23 12.52 13.26 -8.91
CA ILE A 23 11.70 14.12 -9.80
C ILE A 23 10.91 13.29 -10.81
N SER A 24 11.55 12.31 -11.45
CA SER A 24 10.87 11.40 -12.39
C SER A 24 9.77 10.59 -11.70
N THR A 25 10.01 10.13 -10.47
CA THR A 25 8.99 9.48 -9.64
C THR A 25 7.83 10.42 -9.34
N LEU A 26 8.08 11.67 -8.96
CA LEU A 26 7.04 12.66 -8.69
C LEU A 26 6.21 13.00 -9.93
N ASP A 27 6.84 13.11 -11.10
CA ASP A 27 6.15 13.34 -12.37
C ASP A 27 5.23 12.18 -12.73
N ALA A 28 5.69 10.94 -12.52
CA ALA A 28 4.90 9.73 -12.74
C ALA A 28 3.69 9.66 -11.79
N LEU A 29 3.88 9.96 -10.51
CA LEU A 29 2.81 10.00 -9.52
C LEU A 29 1.81 11.13 -9.81
N THR A 30 2.29 12.30 -10.21
CA THR A 30 1.46 13.43 -10.63
C THR A 30 0.62 13.07 -11.83
N SER A 31 1.19 12.38 -12.80
CA SER A 31 0.47 11.87 -13.98
C SER A 31 -0.59 10.83 -13.60
N ALA A 32 -0.27 9.94 -12.66
CA ALA A 32 -1.20 8.94 -12.16
C ALA A 32 -2.39 9.57 -11.41
N LEU A 33 -2.13 10.56 -10.55
CA LEU A 33 -3.17 11.36 -9.90
C LEU A 33 -3.96 12.18 -10.93
N ALA A 34 -3.31 12.68 -11.98
CA ALA A 34 -3.93 13.37 -13.10
C ALA A 34 -4.88 12.47 -13.92
N ALA A 35 -4.67 11.16 -13.92
CA ALA A 35 -5.53 10.20 -14.62
C ALA A 35 -6.79 9.77 -13.85
N MET A 36 -6.89 10.07 -12.56
CA MET A 36 -8.03 9.68 -11.72
C MET A 36 -9.35 10.34 -12.21
N PRO A 37 -10.46 9.61 -12.39
CA PRO A 37 -11.65 10.17 -13.04
C PRO A 37 -12.44 11.18 -12.20
N TYR A 38 -12.53 11.00 -10.88
CA TYR A 38 -13.33 11.87 -10.01
C TYR A 38 -12.42 12.65 -9.07
N LYS A 39 -12.48 13.99 -9.14
CA LYS A 39 -11.58 14.87 -8.40
C LYS A 39 -12.27 16.13 -7.91
N GLY A 40 -11.58 16.83 -7.03
CA GLY A 40 -12.00 18.13 -6.52
C GLY A 40 -13.19 18.00 -5.56
N ILE A 41 -13.80 19.15 -5.25
CA ILE A 41 -14.82 19.29 -4.21
C ILE A 41 -16.10 18.48 -4.49
N THR A 42 -16.35 18.10 -5.74
CA THR A 42 -17.51 17.29 -6.16
C THR A 42 -17.13 15.86 -6.52
N GLY A 43 -15.87 15.44 -6.34
CA GLY A 43 -15.40 14.11 -6.76
C GLY A 43 -16.17 12.98 -6.09
N LEU A 44 -16.47 13.11 -4.78
CA LEU A 44 -17.22 12.10 -4.03
C LEU A 44 -18.64 11.90 -4.59
N SER A 45 -19.41 12.98 -4.76
CA SER A 45 -20.78 12.89 -5.25
C SER A 45 -20.87 12.44 -6.71
N GLN A 46 -19.87 12.79 -7.53
CA GLN A 46 -19.74 12.28 -8.89
C GLN A 46 -19.46 10.77 -8.91
N ALA A 47 -18.52 10.30 -8.08
CA ALA A 47 -18.20 8.88 -7.95
C ALA A 47 -19.40 8.07 -7.46
N GLU A 48 -20.08 8.52 -6.40
CA GLU A 48 -21.30 7.89 -5.88
C GLU A 48 -22.38 7.76 -6.95
N SER A 49 -22.66 8.85 -7.68
CA SER A 49 -23.68 8.85 -8.74
C SER A 49 -23.34 7.87 -9.85
N ALA A 50 -22.07 7.82 -10.28
CA ALA A 50 -21.62 6.90 -11.30
C ALA A 50 -21.66 5.43 -10.83
N PHE A 51 -21.28 5.15 -9.59
CA PHE A 51 -21.29 3.81 -9.02
C PHE A 51 -22.70 3.29 -8.74
N VAL A 52 -23.64 4.16 -8.32
CA VAL A 52 -25.07 3.81 -8.24
C VAL A 52 -25.59 3.40 -9.61
N ALA A 53 -25.25 4.15 -10.67
CA ALA A 53 -25.67 3.81 -12.04
C ALA A 53 -25.07 2.48 -12.52
N MET A 54 -23.81 2.21 -12.16
CA MET A 54 -23.13 0.96 -12.49
C MET A 54 -23.80 -0.26 -11.82
N ILE A 55 -24.06 -0.18 -10.52
CA ILE A 55 -24.65 -1.28 -9.74
C ILE A 55 -26.15 -1.45 -10.06
N GLY A 56 -26.84 -0.35 -10.36
CA GLY A 56 -28.25 -0.35 -10.75
C GLY A 56 -28.57 -1.16 -12.02
N GLY A 57 -27.55 -1.54 -12.79
CA GLY A 57 -27.65 -2.43 -13.95
C GLY A 57 -27.95 -3.90 -13.62
N GLY A 58 -27.96 -4.29 -12.34
CA GLY A 58 -28.44 -5.60 -11.89
C GLY A 58 -27.36 -6.55 -11.35
N ASP A 59 -26.10 -6.30 -11.70
CA ASP A 59 -24.97 -7.12 -11.27
C ASP A 59 -24.23 -6.42 -10.11
N VAL A 60 -24.60 -6.80 -8.88
CA VAL A 60 -24.02 -6.25 -7.65
C VAL A 60 -22.66 -6.87 -7.31
N GLU A 61 -22.33 -8.01 -7.90
CA GLU A 61 -21.07 -8.73 -7.66
C GLU A 61 -19.95 -8.20 -8.55
N LYS A 62 -20.30 -7.56 -9.67
CA LYS A 62 -19.35 -6.91 -10.57
C LYS A 62 -18.34 -6.04 -9.81
N SER A 63 -17.06 -6.19 -10.17
CA SER A 63 -15.97 -5.35 -9.69
C SER A 63 -16.17 -3.89 -10.07
N ASN A 64 -15.60 -2.99 -9.28
CA ASN A 64 -15.56 -1.57 -9.62
C ASN A 64 -14.20 -1.24 -10.23
N ASP A 65 -14.11 -1.31 -11.56
CA ASP A 65 -12.87 -1.15 -12.31
C ASP A 65 -12.17 0.20 -12.01
N VAL A 66 -12.94 1.24 -11.70
CA VAL A 66 -12.40 2.55 -11.31
C VAL A 66 -11.72 2.49 -9.95
N VAL A 67 -12.35 1.84 -8.97
CA VAL A 67 -11.76 1.65 -7.64
C VAL A 67 -10.56 0.72 -7.72
N ASP A 68 -10.64 -0.36 -8.50
CA ASP A 68 -9.53 -1.32 -8.67
C ASP A 68 -8.30 -0.67 -9.32
N ALA A 69 -8.51 0.18 -10.34
CA ALA A 69 -7.44 0.96 -10.95
C ALA A 69 -6.79 1.91 -9.93
N ALA A 70 -7.61 2.64 -9.15
CA ALA A 70 -7.11 3.53 -8.10
C ALA A 70 -6.39 2.76 -6.99
N TYR A 71 -6.91 1.60 -6.61
CA TYR A 71 -6.38 0.72 -5.58
C TYR A 71 -4.97 0.25 -5.92
N LYS A 72 -4.78 -0.25 -7.15
CA LYS A 72 -3.48 -0.73 -7.63
C LYS A 72 -2.43 0.39 -7.63
N VAL A 73 -2.74 1.50 -8.30
CA VAL A 73 -1.84 2.65 -8.43
C VAL A 73 -1.45 3.20 -7.05
N THR A 74 -2.44 3.40 -6.18
CA THR A 74 -2.21 4.00 -4.86
C THR A 74 -1.38 3.09 -3.97
N ARG A 75 -1.66 1.78 -3.95
CA ARG A 75 -0.91 0.85 -3.09
C ARG A 75 0.51 0.63 -3.55
N ASP A 76 0.75 0.55 -4.87
CA ASP A 76 2.11 0.47 -5.42
C ASP A 76 2.90 1.74 -5.06
N ALA A 77 2.28 2.91 -5.18
CA ALA A 77 2.87 4.17 -4.76
C ALA A 77 3.19 4.18 -3.26
N LEU A 78 2.25 3.83 -2.39
CA LEU A 78 2.47 3.78 -0.94
C LEU A 78 3.58 2.77 -0.56
N ALA A 79 3.63 1.62 -1.21
CA ALA A 79 4.68 0.62 -0.99
C ALA A 79 6.07 1.18 -1.35
N MET A 80 6.19 1.81 -2.52
CA MET A 80 7.41 2.50 -2.94
C MET A 80 7.80 3.60 -1.96
N GLY A 81 6.85 4.45 -1.55
CA GLY A 81 7.11 5.53 -0.58
C GLY A 81 7.61 5.00 0.76
N SER A 82 7.06 3.88 1.25
CA SER A 82 7.51 3.20 2.46
C SER A 82 8.94 2.66 2.31
N GLU A 83 9.25 2.02 1.19
CA GLU A 83 10.59 1.47 0.91
C GLU A 83 11.65 2.58 0.81
N HIS A 84 11.36 3.65 0.07
CA HIS A 84 12.25 4.80 -0.06
C HIS A 84 12.47 5.45 1.30
N THR A 85 11.42 5.66 2.08
CA THR A 85 11.52 6.25 3.43
C THR A 85 12.38 5.39 4.35
N ARG A 86 12.21 4.07 4.36
CA ARG A 86 13.06 3.14 5.14
C ARG A 86 14.53 3.16 4.71
N THR A 87 14.78 3.33 3.41
CA THR A 87 16.14 3.46 2.87
C THR A 87 16.79 4.75 3.38
N LEU A 88 16.05 5.87 3.39
CA LEU A 88 16.51 7.14 3.93
C LEU A 88 16.69 7.10 5.46
N GLU A 89 15.78 6.47 6.21
CA GLU A 89 15.93 6.27 7.66
C GLU A 89 17.22 5.52 7.98
N ARG A 90 17.53 4.48 7.21
CA ARG A 90 18.76 3.70 7.34
C ARG A 90 20.00 4.54 7.02
N PHE A 91 19.96 5.32 5.95
CA PHE A 91 21.02 6.27 5.62
C PHE A 91 21.29 7.22 6.79
N VAL A 92 20.28 7.91 7.29
CA VAL A 92 20.44 8.85 8.42
C VAL A 92 20.97 8.11 9.65
N GLY A 93 20.37 6.99 10.03
CA GLY A 93 20.75 6.23 11.21
C GLY A 93 22.20 5.74 11.20
N LEU A 94 22.76 5.44 10.03
CA LEU A 94 24.15 5.01 9.87
C LEU A 94 25.17 6.18 9.90
N HIS A 95 24.70 7.42 9.72
CA HIS A 95 25.52 8.63 9.71
C HIS A 95 25.41 9.45 11.00
N ILE A 96 24.57 9.05 11.95
CA ILE A 96 24.56 9.65 13.30
C ILE A 96 25.89 9.33 13.99
N PRO A 97 26.69 10.34 14.41
CA PRO A 97 27.98 10.12 15.04
C PRO A 97 27.81 9.60 16.46
N GLN A 98 28.87 9.00 17.02
CA GLN A 98 28.88 8.63 18.42
C GLN A 98 28.67 9.88 19.30
N MET A 99 27.54 9.88 19.99
CA MET A 99 27.22 10.76 21.10
C MET A 99 28.20 10.42 22.23
N GLY A 100 29.06 11.35 22.61
CA GLY A 100 30.09 11.10 23.61
C GLY A 100 29.48 10.75 24.97
N GLY A 101 29.78 9.54 25.47
CA GLY A 101 29.41 9.13 26.83
C GLY A 101 29.19 7.63 26.96
N SER A 102 30.16 6.94 27.54
CA SER A 102 30.14 5.53 27.90
C SER A 102 28.84 5.05 28.55
N LYS A 103 28.48 3.80 28.22
CA LYS A 103 27.38 2.95 28.72
C LYS A 103 26.12 2.95 27.85
N PHE A 104 26.24 2.17 26.78
CA PHE A 104 25.16 1.58 26.01
C PHE A 104 24.36 0.63 26.91
N ASN A 105 23.30 1.13 27.57
CA ASN A 105 22.13 0.31 27.89
C ASN A 105 20.95 1.14 28.39
N SER A 106 19.79 0.80 27.82
CA SER A 106 18.43 1.06 28.31
C SER A 106 17.83 2.45 28.06
N CYS A 107 16.70 2.39 27.36
CA CYS A 107 15.62 3.37 27.29
C CYS A 107 15.93 4.74 26.69
N PHE A 108 15.46 4.92 25.44
CA PHE A 108 14.42 5.89 25.10
C PHE A 108 14.15 6.95 26.18
N ASN A 109 15.11 7.85 26.40
CA ASN A 109 14.93 9.08 27.15
C ASN A 109 15.85 10.12 26.54
N LEU A 110 15.20 11.02 25.83
CA LEU A 110 15.74 12.27 25.33
C LEU A 110 16.42 12.98 26.51
N SER A 111 17.69 13.36 26.33
CA SER A 111 18.58 14.02 27.31
C SER A 111 19.59 13.09 27.97
N ARG A 112 20.67 12.77 27.26
CA ARG A 112 22.03 12.50 27.79
C ARG A 112 23.02 12.18 26.66
N GLY A 113 24.15 12.89 26.63
CA GLY A 113 25.34 12.52 25.84
C GLY A 113 25.63 13.36 24.60
N VAL A 114 25.23 14.63 24.56
CA VAL A 114 25.74 15.55 23.53
C VAL A 114 27.20 15.85 23.86
N GLN A 115 28.14 15.44 22.99
CA GLN A 115 29.56 15.81 23.11
C GLN A 115 29.63 17.34 22.99
N ASP A 116 30.26 18.02 23.96
CA ASP A 116 30.19 19.49 24.07
C ASP A 116 30.88 20.15 22.87
N GLY A 117 30.09 20.62 21.90
CA GLY A 117 30.54 21.31 20.69
C GLY A 117 30.14 20.66 19.34
N ASN A 118 29.79 21.50 18.36
CA ASN A 118 29.51 21.14 16.95
C ASN A 118 28.34 20.15 16.71
N ASN A 119 27.19 20.35 17.38
CA ASN A 119 26.03 19.46 17.28
C ASN A 119 24.93 19.89 16.31
N PHE A 120 25.12 21.00 15.59
CA PHE A 120 24.12 21.51 14.66
C PHE A 120 23.73 20.47 13.59
N GLY A 121 24.71 19.84 12.94
CA GLY A 121 24.40 18.82 11.93
C GLY A 121 23.74 17.56 12.51
N VAL A 122 24.05 17.21 13.76
CA VAL A 122 23.37 16.11 14.47
C VAL A 122 21.90 16.46 14.73
N THR A 123 21.59 17.71 15.09
CA THR A 123 20.20 18.18 15.22
C THR A 123 19.44 18.09 13.89
N VAL A 124 20.08 18.48 12.78
CA VAL A 124 19.50 18.34 11.44
C VAL A 124 19.17 16.87 11.12
N GLN A 125 20.09 15.94 11.42
CA GLN A 125 19.84 14.51 11.25
C GLN A 125 18.65 14.02 12.09
N MET A 126 18.53 14.45 13.35
CA MET A 126 17.43 14.06 14.23
C MET A 126 16.08 14.61 13.75
N MET A 127 16.04 15.85 13.27
CA MET A 127 14.83 16.45 12.70
C MET A 127 14.39 15.74 11.43
N PHE A 128 15.33 15.42 10.53
CA PHE A 128 15.04 14.69 9.30
C PHE A 128 14.62 13.23 9.59
N SER A 129 15.29 12.56 10.54
CA SER A 129 14.89 11.22 11.01
C SER A 129 13.46 11.20 11.55
N LYS A 130 13.06 12.24 12.30
CA LYS A 130 11.69 12.38 12.79
C LYS A 130 10.69 12.59 11.64
N LEU A 131 11.00 13.47 10.68
CA LEU A 131 10.16 13.68 9.49
C LEU A 131 9.93 12.35 8.75
N LEU A 132 11.00 11.60 8.48
CA LEU A 132 10.92 10.30 7.80
C LEU A 132 10.03 9.32 8.56
N LYS A 133 10.17 9.25 9.89
CA LYS A 133 9.34 8.38 10.72
C LYS A 133 7.86 8.79 10.66
N ASP A 134 7.56 10.08 10.82
CA ASP A 134 6.20 10.60 10.83
C ASP A 134 5.51 10.36 9.47
N GLU A 135 6.22 10.52 8.35
CA GLU A 135 5.70 10.20 7.02
C GLU A 135 5.55 8.69 6.78
N ARG A 136 6.50 7.87 7.25
CA ARG A 136 6.40 6.39 7.15
C ARG A 136 5.17 5.88 7.90
N ASP A 137 4.91 6.38 9.10
CA ASP A 137 3.77 5.96 9.91
C ASP A 137 2.43 6.32 9.23
N LYS A 138 2.35 7.46 8.53
CA LYS A 138 1.18 7.82 7.68
C LYS A 138 1.02 6.87 6.50
N ILE A 139 2.11 6.57 5.78
CA ILE A 139 2.10 5.67 4.62
C ILE A 139 1.68 4.25 5.02
N GLU A 140 2.24 3.73 6.11
CA GLU A 140 1.91 2.38 6.63
C GLU A 140 0.46 2.29 7.09
N LYS A 141 -0.07 3.35 7.71
CA LYS A 141 -1.48 3.44 8.06
C LYS A 141 -2.37 3.39 6.82
N ALA A 142 -2.06 4.19 5.79
CA ALA A 142 -2.82 4.18 4.52
C ALA A 142 -2.76 2.81 3.80
N LEU A 143 -1.63 2.10 3.86
CA LEU A 143 -1.51 0.73 3.35
C LEU A 143 -2.39 -0.27 4.11
N SER A 144 -2.50 -0.13 5.43
CA SER A 144 -3.35 -0.98 6.26
C SER A 144 -4.84 -0.67 6.08
N ASP A 145 -5.20 0.61 5.92
CA ASP A 145 -6.59 1.01 5.73
C ASP A 145 -7.10 0.61 4.34
N SER A 146 -6.28 0.79 3.29
CA SER A 146 -6.65 0.37 1.94
C SER A 146 -6.90 -1.13 1.81
N SER A 147 -6.20 -2.00 2.56
CA SER A 147 -6.42 -3.45 2.46
C SER A 147 -7.82 -3.91 2.89
N LYS A 148 -8.57 -3.06 3.60
CA LYS A 148 -9.92 -3.40 4.09
C LYS A 148 -10.98 -3.34 2.99
N TYR A 149 -10.67 -2.74 1.83
CA TYR A 149 -11.64 -2.51 0.76
C TYR A 149 -12.38 -3.79 0.34
N TYR A 150 -11.65 -4.81 -0.09
CA TYR A 150 -12.27 -6.03 -0.62
C TYR A 150 -13.08 -6.79 0.43
N SER A 151 -12.63 -6.84 1.69
CA SER A 151 -13.41 -7.43 2.78
C SER A 151 -14.70 -6.66 3.05
N SER A 152 -14.61 -5.32 3.16
CA SER A 152 -15.78 -4.48 3.43
C SER A 152 -16.78 -4.49 2.28
N ARG A 153 -16.29 -4.59 1.04
CA ARG A 153 -17.12 -4.72 -0.15
C ARG A 153 -17.81 -6.09 -0.21
N ALA A 154 -17.09 -7.18 0.06
CA ALA A 154 -17.67 -8.52 0.14
C ALA A 154 -18.78 -8.59 1.20
N ASP A 155 -18.54 -8.07 2.41
CA ASP A 155 -19.54 -7.99 3.48
C ASP A 155 -20.77 -7.16 3.10
N ALA A 156 -20.59 -6.13 2.25
CA ALA A 156 -21.69 -5.32 1.73
C ALA A 156 -22.50 -6.08 0.68
N ILE A 157 -21.85 -6.86 -0.18
CA ILE A 157 -22.48 -7.72 -1.21
C ILE A 157 -23.28 -8.86 -0.55
N ASP A 158 -22.77 -9.49 0.49
CA ASP A 158 -23.47 -10.58 1.21
C ASP A 158 -24.82 -10.14 1.79
N LYS A 159 -24.97 -8.84 2.06
CA LYS A 159 -26.22 -8.25 2.54
C LYS A 159 -27.30 -8.16 1.45
N PHE A 160 -27.01 -8.46 0.20
CA PHE A 160 -28.01 -8.51 -0.89
C PHE A 160 -28.79 -9.85 -0.90
N SER A 161 -29.27 -10.27 0.26
CA SER A 161 -29.94 -11.55 0.55
C SER A 161 -31.23 -11.86 -0.25
N HIS A 162 -31.71 -10.94 -1.08
CA HIS A 162 -32.94 -11.08 -1.87
C HIS A 162 -32.67 -11.22 -3.37
N LEU A 163 -31.40 -11.21 -3.79
CA LEU A 163 -31.08 -11.47 -5.19
C LEU A 163 -31.10 -12.97 -5.47
N PRO A 164 -31.63 -13.40 -6.63
CA PRO A 164 -31.58 -14.80 -7.03
C PRO A 164 -30.11 -15.23 -7.09
N LYS A 165 -29.74 -16.19 -6.24
CA LYS A 165 -28.45 -16.87 -6.33
C LYS A 165 -28.57 -17.91 -7.44
N THR A 166 -27.85 -17.73 -8.54
CA THR A 166 -27.73 -18.78 -9.56
C THR A 166 -26.80 -19.86 -9.02
N SER A 167 -27.34 -20.82 -8.27
CA SER A 167 -26.59 -22.02 -7.89
C SER A 167 -26.65 -23.03 -9.05
N VAL A 168 -25.54 -23.21 -9.76
CA VAL A 168 -25.39 -24.33 -10.70
C VAL A 168 -25.23 -25.60 -9.87
N THR A 169 -26.29 -26.39 -9.76
CA THR A 169 -26.22 -27.70 -9.09
C THR A 169 -26.10 -28.77 -10.16
N GLU A 170 -24.92 -29.38 -10.30
CA GLU A 170 -24.74 -30.56 -11.13
C GLU A 170 -25.44 -31.75 -10.47
N THR A 171 -26.66 -32.06 -10.90
CA THR A 171 -27.37 -33.25 -10.44
C THR A 171 -27.02 -34.40 -11.36
N LYS A 172 -26.16 -35.30 -10.92
CA LYS A 172 -25.85 -36.55 -11.64
C LYS A 172 -26.94 -37.58 -11.36
N SER A 173 -27.98 -37.59 -12.19
CA SER A 173 -29.04 -38.60 -12.17
C SER A 173 -28.57 -39.86 -12.89
N THR A 174 -28.41 -40.97 -12.17
CA THR A 174 -28.11 -42.28 -12.77
C THR A 174 -29.40 -43.09 -12.86
N SER A 175 -30.05 -43.11 -14.04
CA SER A 175 -31.20 -43.98 -14.30
C SER A 175 -30.72 -45.33 -14.83
N LYS A 176 -30.86 -46.40 -14.04
CA LYS A 176 -30.73 -47.78 -14.54
C LYS A 176 -32.09 -48.28 -15.02
N SER A 177 -32.27 -48.42 -16.33
CA SER A 177 -33.38 -49.19 -16.90
C SER A 177 -32.93 -50.61 -17.20
N THR A 178 -33.46 -51.60 -16.48
CA THR A 178 -33.33 -53.02 -16.84
C THR A 178 -34.43 -53.40 -17.82
N ALA A 179 -34.07 -53.63 -19.08
CA ALA A 179 -34.95 -54.30 -20.04
C ALA A 179 -34.64 -55.81 -20.03
N THR A 180 -35.64 -56.64 -19.75
CA THR A 180 -35.54 -58.11 -19.83
C THR A 180 -35.92 -58.59 -21.22
N GLY A 181 -34.98 -59.21 -21.95
CA GLY A 181 -35.31 -60.11 -23.07
C GLY A 181 -34.25 -60.31 -24.16
N GLY A 182 -33.72 -61.53 -24.28
CA GLY A 182 -33.47 -62.21 -25.57
C GLY A 182 -32.12 -62.08 -26.29
N LYS A 183 -31.24 -63.07 -26.04
CA LYS A 183 -30.26 -63.74 -26.93
C LYS A 183 -29.37 -62.90 -27.88
N ASP A 184 -28.06 -63.03 -27.62
CA ASP A 184 -26.86 -62.59 -28.37
C ASP A 184 -26.41 -61.12 -28.21
N GLY A 185 -25.18 -60.97 -27.68
CA GLY A 185 -24.35 -59.76 -27.82
C GLY A 185 -24.34 -58.79 -26.64
N ASP A 186 -23.20 -58.71 -25.95
CA ASP A 186 -22.86 -57.70 -24.94
C ASP A 186 -22.58 -56.35 -25.60
N GLU A 187 -23.36 -55.31 -25.27
CA GLU A 187 -22.93 -53.90 -25.33
C GLU A 187 -23.60 -53.10 -24.21
N ASN A 188 -22.88 -52.90 -23.11
CA ASN A 188 -23.29 -51.97 -22.05
C ASN A 188 -23.04 -50.52 -22.52
N LYS A 189 -24.06 -49.88 -23.09
CA LYS A 189 -23.99 -48.47 -23.49
C LYS A 189 -24.50 -47.57 -22.36
N GLU A 190 -23.58 -47.07 -21.53
CA GLU A 190 -23.84 -46.02 -20.55
C GLU A 190 -24.10 -44.69 -21.30
N ALA A 191 -25.37 -44.30 -21.43
CA ALA A 191 -25.74 -42.97 -21.87
C ALA A 191 -25.80 -42.04 -20.66
N ALA A 192 -24.72 -41.29 -20.42
CA ALA A 192 -24.73 -40.17 -19.48
C ALA A 192 -25.42 -38.97 -20.16
N SER A 193 -26.67 -38.66 -19.82
CA SER A 193 -27.28 -37.37 -20.16
C SER A 193 -27.01 -36.38 -19.03
N SER A 194 -26.19 -35.36 -19.28
CA SER A 194 -26.08 -34.21 -18.38
C SER A 194 -27.20 -33.23 -18.68
N SER A 195 -28.17 -33.09 -17.79
CA SER A 195 -29.11 -31.97 -17.80
C SER A 195 -28.64 -30.94 -16.79
N THR A 196 -28.24 -29.76 -17.28
CA THR A 196 -28.00 -28.60 -16.42
C THR A 196 -29.36 -28.02 -16.05
N GLU A 197 -29.83 -28.29 -14.84
CA GLU A 197 -31.03 -27.62 -14.31
C GLU A 197 -30.60 -26.37 -13.54
N GLU A 198 -30.92 -25.21 -14.11
CA GLU A 198 -30.73 -23.91 -13.50
C GLU A 198 -31.92 -23.63 -12.57
N LYS A 199 -31.80 -23.97 -11.29
CA LYS A 199 -32.87 -23.75 -10.32
C LYS A 199 -32.78 -22.34 -9.74
N THR A 200 -33.56 -21.43 -10.31
CA THR A 200 -33.75 -20.08 -9.77
C THR A 200 -34.78 -20.12 -8.65
N SER A 201 -34.36 -19.96 -7.40
CA SER A 201 -35.29 -19.75 -6.28
C SER A 201 -35.45 -18.26 -6.01
N THR A 202 -36.58 -17.69 -6.43
CA THR A 202 -36.97 -16.32 -6.12
C THR A 202 -37.76 -16.26 -4.80
N SER A 203 -37.18 -15.65 -3.77
CA SER A 203 -37.96 -15.03 -2.69
C SER A 203 -38.13 -13.54 -3.02
N ASP A 204 -39.38 -13.11 -3.16
CA ASP A 204 -39.85 -11.73 -3.30
C ASP A 204 -39.37 -10.93 -4.52
N GLY A 205 -40.07 -11.08 -5.65
CA GLY A 205 -40.33 -9.97 -6.58
C GLY A 205 -39.15 -9.28 -7.27
N GLY A 206 -37.92 -9.82 -7.20
CA GLY A 206 -36.80 -9.51 -8.10
C GLY A 206 -36.28 -8.06 -8.13
N LYS A 207 -36.81 -7.14 -7.30
CA LYS A 207 -36.36 -5.75 -7.27
C LYS A 207 -35.25 -5.56 -6.25
N ILE A 208 -34.07 -5.21 -6.75
CA ILE A 208 -32.91 -4.80 -5.96
C ILE A 208 -33.32 -3.68 -4.99
N ASN A 209 -32.98 -3.84 -3.71
CA ASN A 209 -33.22 -2.81 -2.70
C ASN A 209 -32.36 -1.57 -2.99
N SER A 210 -33.02 -0.45 -3.31
CA SER A 210 -32.35 0.81 -3.68
C SER A 210 -31.39 1.34 -2.60
N HIS A 211 -31.71 1.16 -1.31
CA HIS A 211 -30.83 1.60 -0.23
C HIS A 211 -29.56 0.74 -0.13
N ARG A 212 -29.63 -0.55 -0.45
CA ARG A 212 -28.44 -1.42 -0.49
C ARG A 212 -27.51 -1.04 -1.63
N VAL A 213 -28.07 -0.71 -2.81
CA VAL A 213 -27.29 -0.19 -3.95
C VAL A 213 -26.59 1.11 -3.58
N LYS A 214 -27.32 2.06 -2.98
CA LYS A 214 -26.72 3.33 -2.54
C LYS A 214 -25.65 3.12 -1.47
N ALA A 215 -25.83 2.17 -0.55
CA ALA A 215 -24.84 1.86 0.47
C ALA A 215 -23.55 1.25 -0.12
N LEU A 216 -23.68 0.32 -1.07
CA LEU A 216 -22.52 -0.27 -1.76
C LEU A 216 -21.78 0.78 -2.60
N ALA A 217 -22.51 1.63 -3.33
CA ALA A 217 -21.93 2.72 -4.10
C ALA A 217 -21.23 3.76 -3.22
N ALA A 218 -21.81 4.12 -2.08
CA ALA A 218 -21.20 5.03 -1.11
C ALA A 218 -19.92 4.44 -0.51
N LEU A 219 -19.89 3.13 -0.23
CA LEU A 219 -18.68 2.43 0.20
C LEU A 219 -17.59 2.52 -0.88
N ASP A 220 -17.91 2.16 -2.12
CA ASP A 220 -16.96 2.23 -3.26
C ASP A 220 -16.45 3.66 -3.47
N ALA A 221 -17.32 4.66 -3.39
CA ALA A 221 -16.97 6.06 -3.56
C ALA A 221 -16.10 6.60 -2.41
N GLN A 222 -16.40 6.24 -1.17
CA GLN A 222 -15.57 6.61 -0.02
C GLN A 222 -14.17 6.01 -0.15
N PHE A 223 -14.07 4.71 -0.43
CA PHE A 223 -12.77 4.05 -0.63
C PHE A 223 -11.99 4.66 -1.79
N TYR A 224 -12.66 5.00 -2.90
CA TYR A 224 -12.02 5.71 -4.00
C TYR A 224 -11.41 7.05 -3.55
N VAL A 225 -12.18 7.88 -2.85
CA VAL A 225 -11.71 9.18 -2.37
C VAL A 225 -10.58 9.03 -1.34
N ASP A 226 -10.66 8.02 -0.47
CA ASP A 226 -9.61 7.71 0.50
C ASP A 226 -8.30 7.30 -0.20
N LEU A 227 -8.39 6.48 -1.27
CA LEU A 227 -7.24 6.09 -2.09
C LEU A 227 -6.61 7.29 -2.79
N VAL A 228 -7.42 8.14 -3.43
CA VAL A 228 -6.93 9.37 -4.09
C VAL A 228 -6.27 10.30 -3.07
N SER A 229 -6.86 10.46 -1.89
CA SER A 229 -6.33 11.28 -0.81
C SER A 229 -5.02 10.71 -0.24
N ALA A 230 -4.92 9.38 -0.14
CA ALA A 230 -3.69 8.70 0.29
C ALA A 230 -2.55 8.86 -0.72
N LEU A 231 -2.85 8.76 -2.03
CA LEU A 231 -1.87 9.01 -3.09
C LEU A 231 -1.36 10.45 -3.03
N GLN A 232 -2.26 11.42 -2.92
CA GLN A 232 -1.89 12.84 -2.80
C GLN A 232 -1.07 13.11 -1.54
N SER A 233 -1.48 12.57 -0.38
CA SER A 233 -0.73 12.72 0.88
C SER A 233 0.66 12.11 0.80
N MET A 234 0.81 10.95 0.14
CA MET A 234 2.11 10.34 -0.08
C MET A 234 2.99 11.24 -0.96
N MET A 235 2.45 11.76 -2.06
CA MET A 235 3.19 12.66 -2.94
C MET A 235 3.67 13.92 -2.21
N ASP A 236 2.77 14.57 -1.46
CA ASP A 236 3.09 15.79 -0.70
C ASP A 236 4.21 15.51 0.32
N GLY A 237 4.11 14.38 1.05
CA GLY A 237 5.17 13.94 1.97
C GLY A 237 6.49 13.64 1.24
N TYR A 238 6.42 12.99 0.09
CA TYR A 238 7.60 12.60 -0.69
C TYR A 238 8.34 13.83 -1.27
N VAL A 239 7.62 14.84 -1.74
CA VAL A 239 8.21 16.14 -2.15
C VAL A 239 8.96 16.77 -0.99
N VAL A 240 8.34 16.83 0.19
CA VAL A 240 8.97 17.42 1.38
C VAL A 240 10.21 16.62 1.81
N ILE A 241 10.18 15.30 1.73
CA ILE A 241 11.33 14.43 2.03
C ILE A 241 12.49 14.73 1.07
N LEU A 242 12.22 14.75 -0.25
CA LEU A 242 13.25 15.00 -1.26
C LEU A 242 13.88 16.39 -1.13
N ASP A 243 13.05 17.42 -0.93
CA ASP A 243 13.50 18.80 -0.73
C ASP A 243 14.38 18.94 0.53
N ASN A 244 14.00 18.28 1.64
CA ASN A 244 14.80 18.28 2.86
C ASN A 244 16.10 17.48 2.70
N LEU A 245 16.07 16.38 1.95
CA LEU A 245 17.25 15.57 1.67
C LEU A 245 18.28 16.36 0.85
N GLU A 246 17.84 17.04 -0.22
CA GLU A 246 18.68 17.83 -1.10
C GLU A 246 19.34 18.99 -0.35
N LYS A 247 18.53 19.81 0.33
CA LYS A 247 19.01 21.02 1.03
C LYS A 247 20.00 20.71 2.16
N ASN A 248 19.85 19.54 2.79
CA ASN A 248 20.63 19.18 3.98
C ASN A 248 21.68 18.09 3.74
N TRP A 249 21.91 17.67 2.49
CA TRP A 249 22.76 16.52 2.16
C TRP A 249 24.10 16.51 2.90
N ASP A 250 24.86 17.61 2.85
CA ASP A 250 26.16 17.73 3.49
C ASP A 250 26.12 17.51 5.01
N LYS A 251 25.03 17.96 5.66
CA LYS A 251 24.82 17.79 7.11
C LYS A 251 24.32 16.39 7.46
N LEU A 252 23.61 15.74 6.55
CA LEU A 252 23.13 14.37 6.73
C LEU A 252 24.27 13.36 6.58
N GLU A 253 25.17 13.56 5.62
CA GLU A 253 26.31 12.68 5.39
C GLU A 253 27.48 12.98 6.36
N ASN A 254 27.76 14.26 6.62
CA ASN A 254 28.89 14.71 7.44
C ASN A 254 28.43 15.73 8.50
N PRO A 255 27.73 15.30 9.56
CA PRO A 255 27.08 16.19 10.53
C PRO A 255 28.04 17.08 11.33
N ARG A 256 29.33 16.71 11.40
CA ARG A 256 30.40 17.49 12.07
C ARG A 256 31.38 18.15 11.09
N GLY A 257 31.14 18.05 9.79
CA GLY A 257 32.04 18.56 8.75
C GLY A 257 33.18 17.60 8.37
N LYS A 258 33.78 17.83 7.21
CA LYS A 258 34.79 16.94 6.57
C LYS A 258 36.13 16.85 7.34
N GLU A 259 36.43 17.82 8.20
CA GLU A 259 37.66 17.85 9.02
C GLU A 259 37.56 17.08 10.34
N TYR A 260 36.36 16.65 10.76
CA TYR A 260 36.18 15.83 11.96
C TYR A 260 36.44 14.33 11.66
N GLY A 261 37.47 14.05 10.86
CA GLY A 261 37.95 12.71 10.54
C GLY A 261 38.79 12.14 11.69
N GLY A 262 38.12 11.78 12.78
CA GLY A 262 38.75 11.25 13.99
C GLY A 262 38.19 9.91 14.44
N TYR A 263 37.90 8.99 13.52
CA TYR A 263 37.75 7.58 13.90
C TYR A 263 39.15 7.03 14.20
N GLY A 264 39.53 7.10 15.49
CA GLY A 264 40.60 6.35 16.16
C GLY A 264 41.76 5.85 15.30
N SER A 265 42.80 6.67 15.14
CA SER A 265 44.14 6.18 14.85
C SER A 265 45.16 6.98 15.66
N GLY A 266 45.80 6.30 16.62
CA GLY A 266 47.09 6.66 17.19
C GLY A 266 47.15 7.96 18.01
N GLY A 267 46.91 7.84 19.31
CA GLY A 267 47.48 8.78 20.26
C GLY A 267 49.00 8.78 20.12
N ARG A 268 49.56 9.83 19.50
CA ARG A 268 50.97 10.19 19.64
C ARG A 268 51.03 11.32 20.65
N SER A 269 51.44 10.94 21.85
CA SER A 269 51.90 11.82 22.92
C SER A 269 52.84 12.88 22.33
N MET A 270 52.45 14.16 22.36
CA MET A 270 53.39 15.27 22.27
C MET A 270 54.04 15.38 23.65
N VAL A 271 55.27 14.88 23.72
CA VAL A 271 56.23 15.24 24.76
C VAL A 271 56.63 16.69 24.51
N TYR A 272 56.39 17.56 25.49
CA TYR A 272 57.16 18.78 25.68
C TYR A 272 58.22 18.52 26.75
#